data_AF-A0A1G9GHL6-F1
#
_entry.id   AF-A0A1G9GHL6-F1
#
_cell.length_a   1.000
_cell.length_b   1.000
_cell.length_c   1.000
_cell.angle_alpha   90.00
_cell.angle_beta   90.00
_cell.angle_gamma   90.00
#
_symmetry.space_group_name_H-M   'P 1'
#
loop_
_entity.id
_entity.type
_entity.pdbx_description
1 polymer ?
#
loop_
_entity_poly.entity_id
_entity_poly.type
_entity_poly.pdbx_seq_one_letter_code
_entity_poly.pdbx_strand_id
1 'polypeptide(L)'
;MPLSRSARPAPPSAAVQEVLSQTRDEISRTAATLRQVDDMPLYEMTYHGRYDAEAPLTEAELARRGDGWACSLFHRPGEFGRNFDWDPNPAMIVHNDPRDGYASVSMADVSYLFPPGAKPDLSAPQDRRRLAHAVLTPFDGMNEQGLVIGLAQAPDARLPDPAPGRTTVSGVRIIRLILDRAATVSEAIALMGRYNLDFTGGPQLHYLIADRAGRSAVVEFGEGRLNVIDDRYLTNITMTGADRAAKLSDARYRKLAEGAGTEAMELLRRVAQVHTRWSVVYDQDDLTARLVTAQKWDRVHDVRLSAAGGSG
;
A
#
# COMPACT_ATOMS: atom_id res chain seq x y z
N MET A 1 19.62 48.29 41.88
CA MET A 1 19.11 46.92 41.67
C MET A 1 18.56 46.80 40.26
N PRO A 2 19.15 45.95 39.41
CA PRO A 2 18.41 45.28 38.35
C PRO A 2 18.39 43.77 38.61
N LEU A 3 17.21 43.16 38.52
CA LEU A 3 16.97 41.74 38.72
C LEU A 3 17.48 40.94 37.53
N SER A 4 18.42 40.03 37.79
CA SER A 4 18.88 39.01 36.84
C SER A 4 17.74 38.02 36.57
N ARG A 5 17.25 37.97 35.32
CA ARG A 5 16.30 36.93 34.88
C ARG A 5 17.09 35.67 34.55
N SER A 6 16.90 34.62 35.35
CA SER A 6 17.39 33.28 35.05
C SER A 6 16.72 32.77 33.77
N ALA A 7 17.51 32.41 32.76
CA ALA A 7 17.01 31.71 31.59
C ALA A 7 16.52 30.31 31.99
N ARG A 8 15.29 29.95 31.61
CA ARG A 8 14.78 28.58 31.72
C ARG A 8 15.57 27.68 30.76
N PRO A 9 15.91 26.44 31.16
CA PRO A 9 16.55 25.50 30.25
C PRO A 9 15.58 25.15 29.12
N ALA A 10 16.08 25.13 27.89
CA ALA A 10 15.34 24.65 26.74
C ALA A 10 14.93 23.19 26.96
N PRO A 11 13.74 22.77 26.51
CA PRO A 11 13.35 21.37 26.58
C PRO A 11 14.35 20.52 25.77
N PRO A 12 14.64 19.28 26.20
CA PRO A 12 15.52 18.40 25.45
C PRO A 12 14.95 18.21 24.04
N SER A 13 15.78 18.48 23.04
CA SER A 13 15.53 18.11 21.65
C SER A 13 15.12 16.65 21.62
N ALA A 14 13.86 16.37 21.24
CA ALA A 14 13.43 15.01 20.96
C ALA A 14 14.39 14.48 19.89
N ALA A 15 15.20 13.49 20.22
CA ALA A 15 16.08 12.83 19.27
C ALA A 15 15.20 12.44 18.07
N VAL A 16 15.58 12.87 16.86
CA VAL A 16 14.90 12.49 15.63
C VAL A 16 14.97 10.96 15.58
N GLN A 17 13.85 10.31 15.90
CA GLN A 17 13.75 8.86 15.85
C GLN A 17 13.87 8.48 14.37
N GLU A 18 14.89 7.71 14.01
CA GLU A 18 15.02 7.24 12.64
C GLU A 18 13.82 6.35 12.30
N VAL A 19 13.07 6.73 11.25
CA VAL A 19 11.87 6.03 10.78
C VAL A 19 12.14 4.54 10.54
N LEU A 20 13.35 4.20 10.04
CA LEU A 20 13.85 2.82 9.98
C LEU A 20 14.88 2.60 11.08
N SER A 21 14.62 1.67 11.98
CA SER A 21 15.50 1.26 13.07
C SER A 21 16.11 -0.10 12.77
N GLN A 22 17.30 -0.10 12.15
CA GLN A 22 18.04 -1.30 11.76
C GLN A 22 19.46 -1.30 12.34
N THR A 23 19.89 -2.43 12.88
CA THR A 23 21.29 -2.75 13.16
C THR A 23 22.10 -2.88 11.86
N ARG A 24 23.43 -2.81 11.93
CA ARG A 24 24.30 -3.01 10.76
C ARG A 24 24.03 -4.35 10.07
N ASP A 25 23.85 -5.41 10.86
CA ASP A 25 23.55 -6.74 10.34
C ASP A 25 22.19 -6.79 9.63
N GLU A 26 21.17 -6.15 10.19
CA GLU A 26 19.84 -6.02 9.56
C GLU A 26 19.87 -5.24 8.25
N ILE A 27 20.65 -4.15 8.19
CA ILE A 27 20.91 -3.41 6.94
C ILE A 27 21.57 -4.33 5.91
N SER A 28 22.62 -5.06 6.31
CA SER A 28 23.33 -5.98 5.43
C SER A 28 22.43 -7.10 4.91
N ARG A 29 21.60 -7.72 5.77
CA ARG A 29 20.63 -8.75 5.35
C ARG A 29 19.58 -8.19 4.40
N THR A 30 19.03 -7.01 4.70
CA THR A 30 18.04 -6.35 3.85
C THR A 30 18.63 -6.07 2.47
N ALA A 31 19.81 -5.45 2.41
CA ALA A 31 20.50 -5.15 1.17
C ALA A 31 20.90 -6.43 0.41
N ALA A 32 21.28 -7.52 1.09
CA ALA A 32 21.64 -8.78 0.44
C ALA A 32 20.47 -9.42 -0.33
N THR A 33 19.22 -9.19 0.11
CA THR A 33 18.02 -9.74 -0.56
C THR A 33 17.56 -8.90 -1.74
N LEU A 34 18.01 -7.64 -1.82
CA LEU A 34 17.55 -6.68 -2.81
C LEU A 34 18.08 -7.01 -4.21
N ARG A 35 17.16 -7.32 -5.12
CA ARG A 35 17.45 -7.70 -6.52
C ARG A 35 16.40 -7.13 -7.48
N GLN A 36 16.77 -7.00 -8.75
CA GLN A 36 15.82 -6.75 -9.84
C GLN A 36 15.38 -8.08 -10.45
N VAL A 37 14.08 -8.26 -10.67
CA VAL A 37 13.47 -9.52 -11.14
C VAL A 37 12.73 -9.39 -12.48
N ASP A 38 12.44 -8.17 -12.96
CA ASP A 38 11.89 -7.89 -14.30
C ASP A 38 12.50 -6.63 -14.94
N ASP A 39 12.37 -6.50 -16.26
CA ASP A 39 12.90 -5.40 -17.08
C ASP A 39 12.02 -4.15 -17.02
N MET A 40 10.69 -4.31 -16.87
CA MET A 40 9.92 -3.23 -16.24
C MET A 40 10.43 -3.22 -14.81
N PRO A 41 11.20 -2.21 -14.35
CA PRO A 41 12.04 -2.40 -13.19
C PRO A 41 11.19 -2.81 -11.99
N LEU A 42 11.25 -4.11 -11.70
CA LEU A 42 10.57 -4.76 -10.61
C LEU A 42 11.67 -5.23 -9.68
N TYR A 43 11.71 -4.64 -8.50
CA TYR A 43 12.64 -5.05 -7.46
C TYR A 43 11.95 -6.00 -6.48
N GLU A 44 12.75 -6.75 -5.74
CA GLU A 44 12.27 -7.59 -4.65
C GLU A 44 13.22 -7.46 -3.46
N MET A 45 12.68 -7.42 -2.24
CA MET A 45 13.44 -7.34 -1.00
C MET A 45 12.70 -8.03 0.14
N THR A 46 13.47 -8.64 1.04
CA THR A 46 13.01 -8.95 2.40
C THR A 46 13.55 -7.89 3.35
N TYR A 47 12.64 -7.15 3.99
CA TYR A 47 13.01 -6.17 5.00
C TYR A 47 13.36 -6.85 6.32
N HIS A 48 14.47 -6.43 6.94
CA HIS A 48 14.84 -6.87 8.28
C HIS A 48 15.05 -5.68 9.20
N GLY A 49 14.32 -5.62 10.32
CA GLY A 49 14.51 -4.64 11.38
C GLY A 49 13.18 -4.08 11.87
N ARG A 50 13.23 -2.97 12.59
CA ARG A 50 12.03 -2.26 13.06
C ARG A 50 11.86 -0.98 12.29
N TYR A 51 10.63 -0.47 12.25
CA TYR A 51 10.31 0.84 11.72
C TYR A 51 9.20 1.47 12.54
N ASP A 52 9.14 2.79 12.51
CA ASP A 52 8.01 3.54 13.06
C ASP A 52 7.02 3.85 11.94
N ALA A 53 5.97 3.01 11.82
CA ALA A 53 4.91 3.22 10.86
C ALA A 53 4.09 4.49 11.15
N GLU A 54 4.15 5.01 12.37
CA GLU A 54 3.45 6.22 12.83
C GLU A 54 4.32 7.47 12.78
N ALA A 55 5.57 7.36 12.30
CA ALA A 55 6.47 8.48 12.17
C ALA A 55 5.82 9.63 11.36
N PRO A 56 6.04 10.90 11.76
CA PRO A 56 5.49 12.04 11.06
C PRO A 56 5.81 12.06 9.57
N LEU A 57 4.89 12.60 8.79
CA LEU A 57 5.10 12.83 7.37
C LEU A 57 6.26 13.79 7.14
N THR A 58 7.10 13.46 6.17
CA THR A 58 8.21 14.30 5.73
C THR A 58 7.73 15.34 4.71
N GLU A 59 8.46 16.45 4.59
CA GLU A 59 8.22 17.43 3.52
C GLU A 59 8.27 16.80 2.12
N ALA A 60 9.11 15.80 1.91
CA ALA A 60 9.20 15.08 0.64
C ALA A 60 7.93 14.25 0.36
N GLU A 61 7.37 13.59 1.38
CA GLU A 61 6.07 12.92 1.28
C GLU A 61 4.98 13.94 0.95
N LEU A 62 4.97 15.11 1.60
CA LEU A 62 3.94 16.15 1.38
C LEU A 62 4.09 16.89 0.04
N ALA A 63 5.28 17.01 -0.51
CA ALA A 63 5.55 17.82 -1.70
C ALA A 63 5.23 17.12 -3.03
N ARG A 64 5.04 15.79 -3.03
CA ARG A 64 4.81 15.05 -4.26
C ARG A 64 3.36 15.23 -4.72
N ARG A 65 3.19 15.74 -5.95
CA ARG A 65 1.88 15.83 -6.61
C ARG A 65 1.82 14.82 -7.73
N GLY A 66 0.69 14.14 -7.87
CA GLY A 66 0.42 13.23 -8.98
C GLY A 66 -1.00 13.40 -9.45
N ASP A 67 -1.18 13.66 -10.74
CA ASP A 67 -2.49 13.66 -11.39
C ASP A 67 -2.89 12.21 -11.68
N GLY A 68 -4.13 11.86 -11.37
CA GLY A 68 -4.59 10.48 -11.23
C GLY A 68 -4.61 9.66 -12.53
N TRP A 69 -4.31 8.37 -12.39
CA TRP A 69 -4.60 7.32 -13.38
C TRP A 69 -5.28 6.13 -12.70
N ALA A 70 -5.88 5.28 -13.52
CA ALA A 70 -6.95 4.42 -13.09
C ALA A 70 -6.47 3.13 -12.38
N CYS A 71 -7.32 2.49 -11.60
CA CYS A 71 -7.01 1.23 -10.90
C CYS A 71 -8.26 0.36 -10.95
N SER A 72 -8.09 -0.96 -11.05
CA SER A 72 -9.20 -1.91 -11.03
C SER A 72 -8.91 -2.95 -9.95
N LEU A 73 -9.84 -3.14 -9.02
CA LEU A 73 -9.70 -4.11 -7.94
C LEU A 73 -10.95 -4.97 -7.86
N PHE A 74 -10.77 -6.25 -7.54
CA PHE A 74 -11.87 -7.14 -7.21
C PHE A 74 -11.51 -8.11 -6.10
N HIS A 75 -12.54 -8.63 -5.45
CA HIS A 75 -12.43 -9.73 -4.51
C HIS A 75 -13.48 -10.81 -4.83
N ARG A 76 -13.06 -12.07 -4.75
CA ARG A 76 -13.91 -13.26 -4.78
C ARG A 76 -13.40 -14.23 -3.71
N PRO A 77 -14.18 -15.26 -3.31
CA PRO A 77 -13.75 -16.18 -2.26
C PRO A 77 -12.33 -16.72 -2.53
N GLY A 78 -11.41 -16.49 -1.58
CA GLY A 78 -10.01 -16.93 -1.65
C GLY A 78 -9.07 -16.06 -2.48
N GLU A 79 -9.56 -15.12 -3.30
CA GLU A 79 -8.72 -14.36 -4.23
C GLU A 79 -9.05 -12.86 -4.27
N PHE A 80 -8.00 -12.05 -4.29
CA PHE A 80 -8.07 -10.61 -4.50
C PHE A 80 -7.22 -10.21 -5.69
N GLY A 81 -7.80 -9.50 -6.66
CA GLY A 81 -7.11 -9.03 -7.86
C GLY A 81 -6.97 -7.52 -7.91
N ARG A 82 -5.85 -7.02 -8.43
CA ARG A 82 -5.62 -5.60 -8.68
C ARG A 82 -4.84 -5.36 -9.97
N ASN A 83 -5.31 -4.43 -10.78
CA ASN A 83 -4.51 -3.66 -11.72
C ASN A 83 -4.17 -2.30 -11.11
N PHE A 84 -2.88 -1.98 -11.09
CA PHE A 84 -2.41 -0.64 -10.81
C PHE A 84 -2.05 0.06 -12.11
N ASP A 85 -2.83 1.07 -12.49
CA ASP A 85 -2.60 1.83 -13.71
C ASP A 85 -2.03 3.21 -13.33
N TRP A 86 -0.80 3.45 -13.76
CA TRP A 86 -0.03 4.62 -13.36
C TRP A 86 1.07 4.93 -14.37
N ASP A 87 1.83 6.00 -14.13
CA ASP A 87 3.04 6.33 -14.87
C ASP A 87 4.04 5.16 -14.93
N PRO A 88 4.96 5.15 -15.91
CA PRO A 88 5.86 4.04 -16.15
C PRO A 88 6.98 3.86 -15.10
N ASN A 89 6.61 3.86 -13.83
CA ASN A 89 7.48 3.84 -12.67
C ASN A 89 7.96 2.42 -12.32
N PRO A 90 9.11 2.31 -11.64
CA PRO A 90 9.59 1.07 -11.05
C PRO A 90 8.66 0.59 -9.92
N ALA A 91 8.46 -0.72 -9.85
CA ALA A 91 7.71 -1.40 -8.80
C ALA A 91 8.63 -2.20 -7.89
N MET A 92 8.16 -2.58 -6.72
CA MET A 92 8.91 -3.42 -5.79
C MET A 92 8.00 -4.33 -4.99
N ILE A 93 8.35 -5.62 -4.94
CA ILE A 93 7.84 -6.60 -4.00
C ILE A 93 8.61 -6.42 -2.68
N VAL A 94 7.89 -6.25 -1.58
CA VAL A 94 8.46 -6.17 -0.24
C VAL A 94 7.89 -7.28 0.61
N HIS A 95 8.76 -8.18 1.06
CA HIS A 95 8.48 -9.14 2.13
C HIS A 95 8.84 -8.51 3.46
N ASN A 96 7.97 -8.63 4.44
CA ASN A 96 8.16 -8.04 5.75
C ASN A 96 7.59 -8.96 6.85
N ASP A 97 8.39 -9.23 7.87
CA ASP A 97 8.03 -10.06 9.03
C ASP A 97 8.42 -9.30 10.30
N PRO A 98 7.58 -8.35 10.74
CA PRO A 98 7.88 -7.50 11.89
C PRO A 98 7.66 -8.26 13.19
N ARG A 99 8.49 -8.02 14.22
CA ARG A 99 8.40 -8.73 15.51
C ARG A 99 7.05 -8.59 16.23
N ASP A 100 6.40 -7.43 16.08
CA ASP A 100 5.19 -7.04 16.82
C ASP A 100 3.99 -6.82 15.87
N GLY A 101 3.91 -7.57 14.77
CA GLY A 101 2.84 -7.48 13.79
C GLY A 101 2.80 -8.69 12.86
N TYR A 102 1.89 -8.66 11.90
CA TYR A 102 1.75 -9.76 10.94
C TYR A 102 2.81 -9.71 9.84
N ALA A 103 3.33 -10.89 9.48
CA ALA A 103 4.10 -11.05 8.27
C ALA A 103 3.25 -10.69 7.03
N SER A 104 3.89 -10.15 5.99
CA SER A 104 3.19 -9.64 4.81
C SER A 104 4.07 -9.61 3.56
N VAL A 105 3.39 -9.65 2.41
CA VAL A 105 3.95 -9.30 1.11
C VAL A 105 3.17 -8.11 0.56
N SER A 106 3.88 -7.15 -0.05
CA SER A 106 3.26 -5.94 -0.59
C SER A 106 3.95 -5.45 -1.85
N MET A 107 3.19 -4.73 -2.69
CA MET A 107 3.70 -4.01 -3.85
C MET A 107 3.84 -2.52 -3.53
N ALA A 108 4.93 -1.91 -3.96
CA ALA A 108 5.17 -0.48 -3.85
C ALA A 108 5.62 0.13 -5.19
N ASP A 109 5.17 1.36 -5.49
CA ASP A 109 5.80 2.21 -6.50
C ASP A 109 7.01 2.90 -5.86
N VAL A 110 8.22 2.41 -6.18
CA VAL A 110 9.44 2.92 -5.55
C VAL A 110 9.93 4.22 -6.16
N SER A 111 9.32 4.73 -7.24
CA SER A 111 9.63 6.08 -7.72
C SER A 111 9.36 7.16 -6.68
N TYR A 112 8.50 6.89 -5.70
CA TYR A 112 8.19 7.79 -4.58
C TYR A 112 9.37 7.93 -3.60
N LEU A 113 10.36 7.02 -3.64
CA LEU A 113 11.54 7.05 -2.76
C LEU A 113 12.73 7.83 -3.37
N PHE A 114 12.56 8.34 -4.58
CA PHE A 114 13.62 8.99 -5.35
C PHE A 114 13.13 10.33 -5.93
N PRO A 115 14.06 11.25 -6.27
CA PRO A 115 13.73 12.42 -7.06
C PRO A 115 13.02 12.03 -8.38
N PRO A 116 12.08 12.84 -8.88
CA PRO A 116 11.39 12.55 -10.14
C PRO A 116 12.36 12.22 -11.29
N GLY A 117 12.10 11.11 -11.99
CA GLY A 117 12.91 10.64 -13.11
C GLY A 117 14.20 9.89 -12.74
N ALA A 118 14.59 9.84 -11.47
CA ALA A 118 15.74 9.05 -11.04
C ALA A 118 15.43 7.55 -11.12
N LYS A 119 16.45 6.76 -11.47
CA LYS A 119 16.39 5.30 -11.50
C LYS A 119 17.27 4.76 -10.36
N PRO A 120 16.77 3.82 -9.54
CA PRO A 120 17.60 3.23 -8.48
C PRO A 120 18.81 2.49 -9.05
N ASP A 121 20.00 2.77 -8.52
CA ASP A 121 21.21 2.01 -8.81
C ASP A 121 21.49 0.99 -7.68
N LEU A 122 21.24 -0.30 -7.95
CA LEU A 122 21.43 -1.35 -6.96
C LEU A 122 22.91 -1.57 -6.58
N SER A 123 23.87 -1.05 -7.34
CA SER A 123 25.29 -1.08 -6.96
C SER A 123 25.65 0.00 -5.94
N ALA A 124 24.83 1.06 -5.83
CA ALA A 124 25.04 2.17 -4.92
C ALA A 124 24.42 1.87 -3.53
N PRO A 125 25.20 1.78 -2.44
CA PRO A 125 24.67 1.47 -1.11
C PRO A 125 23.59 2.44 -0.62
N GLN A 126 23.69 3.71 -1.00
CA GLN A 126 22.72 4.75 -0.69
C GLN A 126 21.33 4.49 -1.30
N ASP A 127 21.27 3.95 -2.52
CA ASP A 127 20.01 3.64 -3.20
C ASP A 127 19.40 2.38 -2.65
N ARG A 128 20.23 1.38 -2.31
CA ARG A 128 19.78 0.20 -1.54
C ARG A 128 19.18 0.60 -0.19
N ARG A 129 19.81 1.57 0.51
CA ARG A 129 19.28 2.12 1.76
C ARG A 129 17.95 2.86 1.55
N ARG A 130 17.81 3.64 0.47
CA ARG A 130 16.54 4.30 0.11
C ARG A 130 15.44 3.27 -0.17
N LEU A 131 15.72 2.24 -0.96
CA LEU A 131 14.76 1.18 -1.29
C LEU A 131 14.25 0.43 -0.06
N ALA A 132 15.02 0.36 1.03
CA ALA A 132 14.55 -0.22 2.29
C ALA A 132 13.31 0.52 2.87
N HIS A 133 13.10 1.80 2.54
CA HIS A 133 11.92 2.55 2.95
C HIS A 133 10.63 2.10 2.25
N ALA A 134 10.72 1.27 1.19
CA ALA A 134 9.54 0.72 0.50
C ALA A 134 8.61 -0.06 1.45
N VAL A 135 9.15 -0.61 2.55
CA VAL A 135 8.35 -1.27 3.59
C VAL A 135 7.28 -0.37 4.20
N LEU A 136 7.45 0.96 4.15
CA LEU A 136 6.52 1.95 4.70
C LEU A 136 5.54 2.53 3.68
N THR A 137 5.67 2.15 2.41
CA THR A 137 4.86 2.69 1.30
C THR A 137 4.20 1.59 0.46
N PRO A 138 3.48 0.62 1.07
CA PRO A 138 2.73 -0.36 0.30
C PRO A 138 1.54 0.30 -0.40
N PHE A 139 1.34 -0.01 -1.68
CA PHE A 139 0.20 0.41 -2.50
C PHE A 139 -0.89 -0.65 -2.52
N ASP A 140 -0.49 -1.91 -2.36
CA ASP A 140 -1.34 -3.05 -2.10
C ASP A 140 -0.53 -4.12 -1.36
N GLY A 141 -1.20 -5.09 -0.75
CA GLY A 141 -0.52 -6.21 -0.11
C GLY A 141 -1.46 -7.15 0.63
N MET A 142 -0.89 -8.27 1.06
CA MET A 142 -1.54 -9.31 1.86
C MET A 142 -0.70 -9.64 3.09
N ASN A 143 -1.34 -9.84 4.24
CA ASN A 143 -0.68 -10.36 5.43
C ASN A 143 -0.96 -11.85 5.67
N GLU A 144 -0.27 -12.44 6.64
CA GLU A 144 -0.33 -13.87 6.95
C GLU A 144 -1.69 -14.36 7.47
N GLN A 145 -2.61 -13.44 7.81
CA GLN A 145 -3.98 -13.76 8.16
C GLN A 145 -4.90 -13.89 6.93
N GLY A 146 -4.37 -13.61 5.73
CA GLY A 146 -5.12 -13.57 4.48
C GLY A 146 -5.93 -12.29 4.32
N LEU A 147 -5.65 -11.23 5.10
CA LEU A 147 -6.21 -9.90 4.86
C LEU A 147 -5.45 -9.24 3.69
N VAL A 148 -6.19 -8.79 2.69
CA VAL A 148 -5.68 -8.06 1.53
C VAL A 148 -6.27 -6.66 1.51
N ILE A 149 -5.44 -5.68 1.17
CA ILE A 149 -5.86 -4.30 0.96
C ILE A 149 -5.17 -3.76 -0.29
N GLY A 150 -5.92 -3.02 -1.11
CA GLY A 150 -5.38 -2.25 -2.22
C GLY A 150 -6.05 -0.90 -2.34
N LEU A 151 -5.29 0.09 -2.83
CA LEU A 151 -5.80 1.44 -3.10
C LEU A 151 -6.19 1.63 -4.57
N ALA A 152 -7.11 2.56 -4.79
CA ALA A 152 -7.38 3.21 -6.06
C ALA A 152 -7.50 4.73 -5.85
N GLN A 153 -7.28 5.51 -6.91
CA GLN A 153 -7.56 6.94 -6.87
C GLN A 153 -9.08 7.15 -6.84
N ALA A 154 -9.54 7.97 -5.89
CA ALA A 154 -10.91 8.41 -5.76
C ALA A 154 -11.06 9.84 -6.33
N PRO A 155 -12.07 10.12 -7.15
CA PRO A 155 -12.21 11.41 -7.82
C PRO A 155 -12.51 12.55 -6.84
N ASP A 156 -13.42 12.34 -5.90
CA ASP A 156 -13.98 13.39 -5.05
C ASP A 156 -13.80 13.10 -3.55
N ALA A 157 -12.66 12.50 -3.16
CA ALA A 157 -12.49 12.17 -1.74
C ALA A 157 -12.43 13.45 -0.89
N ARG A 158 -13.17 13.44 0.21
CA ARG A 158 -13.17 14.51 1.21
C ARG A 158 -12.95 13.91 2.59
N LEU A 159 -11.73 14.08 3.08
CA LEU A 159 -11.32 13.64 4.41
C LEU A 159 -12.12 14.36 5.52
N PRO A 160 -12.38 13.70 6.66
CA PRO A 160 -12.86 14.38 7.87
C PRO A 160 -11.83 15.39 8.38
N ASP A 161 -12.29 16.38 9.13
CA ASP A 161 -11.38 17.26 9.87
C ASP A 161 -10.49 16.42 10.81
N PRO A 162 -9.18 16.72 10.92
CA PRO A 162 -8.28 15.97 11.79
C PRO A 162 -8.78 15.98 13.25
N ALA A 163 -8.96 14.79 13.82
CA ALA A 163 -9.33 14.66 15.21
C ALA A 163 -8.10 14.88 16.12
N PRO A 164 -8.18 15.75 17.15
CA PRO A 164 -7.08 15.96 18.08
C PRO A 164 -6.63 14.66 18.77
N GLY A 165 -5.32 14.50 18.93
CA GLY A 165 -4.72 13.35 19.61
C GLY A 165 -4.61 12.07 18.79
N ARG A 166 -5.11 12.05 17.54
CA ARG A 166 -4.83 10.96 16.60
C ARG A 166 -3.57 11.27 15.78
N THR A 167 -2.74 10.25 15.59
CA THR A 167 -1.59 10.33 14.68
C THR A 167 -2.08 10.55 13.24
N THR A 168 -1.45 11.48 12.53
CA THR A 168 -1.68 11.68 11.10
C THR A 168 -0.71 10.84 10.29
N VAL A 169 -1.23 10.07 9.34
CA VAL A 169 -0.44 9.21 8.45
C VAL A 169 -0.89 9.39 6.99
N SER A 170 -0.02 9.07 6.04
CA SER A 170 -0.36 9.16 4.62
C SER A 170 -1.28 8.03 4.19
N GLY A 171 -1.93 8.20 3.03
CA GLY A 171 -2.80 7.17 2.45
C GLY A 171 -2.11 5.83 2.13
N VAL A 172 -0.80 5.80 1.89
CA VAL A 172 -0.06 4.53 1.74
C VAL A 172 0.42 4.00 3.09
N ARG A 173 0.68 4.87 4.07
CA ARG A 173 1.14 4.43 5.39
C ARG A 173 0.05 3.72 6.19
N ILE A 174 -1.21 4.10 6.01
CA ILE A 174 -2.34 3.37 6.62
C ILE A 174 -2.41 1.92 6.13
N ILE A 175 -2.00 1.63 4.90
CA ILE A 175 -1.92 0.25 4.38
C ILE A 175 -0.87 -0.55 5.17
N ARG A 176 0.32 0.01 5.43
CA ARG A 176 1.33 -0.67 6.27
C ARG A 176 0.80 -0.97 7.67
N LEU A 177 0.12 -0.01 8.29
CA LEU A 177 -0.49 -0.20 9.61
C LEU A 177 -1.54 -1.32 9.61
N ILE A 178 -2.38 -1.38 8.56
CA ILE A 178 -3.37 -2.45 8.39
C ILE A 178 -2.72 -3.80 8.22
N LEU A 179 -1.75 -3.90 7.30
CA LEU A 179 -1.04 -5.15 7.05
C LEU A 179 -0.33 -5.65 8.32
N ASP A 180 0.20 -4.75 9.17
CA ASP A 180 0.86 -5.10 10.44
C ASP A 180 -0.12 -5.53 11.54
N ARG A 181 -1.35 -4.98 11.59
CA ARG A 181 -2.16 -4.98 12.83
C ARG A 181 -3.60 -5.49 12.69
N ALA A 182 -4.09 -5.76 11.49
CA ALA A 182 -5.46 -6.23 11.27
C ALA A 182 -5.47 -7.62 10.61
N ALA A 183 -6.28 -8.54 11.14
CA ALA A 183 -6.52 -9.86 10.57
C ALA A 183 -7.80 -9.91 9.72
N THR A 184 -8.72 -8.96 9.93
CA THR A 184 -10.06 -8.97 9.32
C THR A 184 -10.46 -7.62 8.74
N VAL A 185 -11.44 -7.62 7.83
CA VAL A 185 -12.01 -6.38 7.27
C VAL A 185 -12.52 -5.45 8.38
N SER A 186 -13.20 -6.00 9.39
CA SER A 186 -13.73 -5.23 10.52
C SER A 186 -12.63 -4.58 11.36
N GLU A 187 -11.55 -5.31 11.65
CA GLU A 187 -10.38 -4.76 12.36
C GLU A 187 -9.68 -3.68 11.54
N ALA A 188 -9.54 -3.87 10.23
CA ALA A 188 -8.93 -2.88 9.34
C ALA A 188 -9.72 -1.57 9.32
N ILE A 189 -11.05 -1.64 9.22
CA ILE A 189 -11.94 -0.46 9.29
C ILE A 189 -11.83 0.23 10.66
N ALA A 190 -11.87 -0.55 11.74
CA ALA A 190 -11.73 -0.01 13.09
C ALA A 190 -10.37 0.67 13.29
N LEU A 191 -9.30 0.09 12.74
CA LEU A 191 -7.95 0.62 12.77
C LEU A 191 -7.86 1.95 12.00
N MET A 192 -8.42 2.04 10.79
CA MET A 192 -8.48 3.29 10.02
C MET A 192 -9.14 4.41 10.82
N GLY A 193 -10.20 4.10 11.57
CA GLY A 193 -10.88 5.06 12.45
C GLY A 193 -10.04 5.61 13.61
N ARG A 194 -8.82 5.09 13.85
CA ARG A 194 -7.89 5.57 14.89
C ARG A 194 -6.87 6.59 14.39
N TYR A 195 -6.78 6.80 13.08
CA TYR A 195 -5.82 7.72 12.47
C TYR A 195 -6.50 8.90 11.81
N ASN A 196 -5.77 10.00 11.69
CA ASN A 196 -6.04 11.02 10.69
C ASN A 196 -5.30 10.62 9.41
N LEU A 197 -5.93 10.78 8.25
CA LEU A 197 -5.26 10.59 6.97
C LEU A 197 -4.87 11.93 6.37
N ASP A 198 -3.78 11.93 5.61
CA ASP A 198 -3.35 13.05 4.78
C ASP A 198 -3.03 12.55 3.37
N PHE A 199 -3.62 13.19 2.37
CA PHE A 199 -3.43 12.88 0.95
C PHE A 199 -2.65 13.97 0.19
N THR A 200 -2.10 14.99 0.86
CA THR A 200 -1.39 16.13 0.23
C THR A 200 -0.22 15.66 -0.65
N GLY A 201 0.39 14.53 -0.31
CA GLY A 201 1.50 13.87 -1.02
C GLY A 201 1.15 12.97 -2.21
N GLY A 202 -0.12 12.94 -2.62
CA GLY A 202 -0.58 12.03 -3.66
C GLY A 202 -2.00 12.31 -4.14
N PRO A 203 -2.59 11.40 -4.92
CA PRO A 203 -3.99 11.50 -5.28
C PRO A 203 -4.88 11.28 -4.06
N GLN A 204 -6.12 11.73 -4.16
CA GLN A 204 -7.19 11.31 -3.26
C GLN A 204 -7.44 9.81 -3.42
N LEU A 205 -7.69 9.07 -2.32
CA LEU A 205 -7.74 7.61 -2.33
C LEU A 205 -9.01 7.03 -1.72
N HIS A 206 -9.37 5.85 -2.20
CA HIS A 206 -10.24 4.88 -1.53
C HIS A 206 -9.61 3.48 -1.59
N TYR A 207 -10.11 2.56 -0.78
CA TYR A 207 -9.48 1.26 -0.56
C TYR A 207 -10.49 0.14 -0.74
N LEU A 208 -10.08 -0.96 -1.38
CA LEU A 208 -10.80 -2.23 -1.28
C LEU A 208 -10.04 -3.11 -0.29
N ILE A 209 -10.75 -3.60 0.72
CA ILE A 209 -10.22 -4.48 1.76
C ILE A 209 -11.00 -5.78 1.69
N ALA A 210 -10.32 -6.93 1.75
CA ALA A 210 -10.96 -8.24 1.82
C ALA A 210 -10.22 -9.18 2.77
N ASP A 211 -10.94 -10.09 3.42
CA ASP A 211 -10.37 -11.10 4.31
C ASP A 211 -10.68 -12.54 3.86
N ARG A 212 -9.94 -13.50 4.41
CA ARG A 212 -10.06 -14.93 4.08
C ARG A 212 -11.44 -15.51 4.40
N ALA A 213 -12.23 -14.86 5.26
CA ALA A 213 -13.62 -15.26 5.50
C ALA A 213 -14.56 -14.87 4.34
N GLY A 214 -14.02 -14.24 3.28
CA GLY A 214 -14.77 -13.84 2.11
C GLY A 214 -15.54 -12.54 2.31
N ARG A 215 -15.26 -11.76 3.37
CA ARG A 215 -15.81 -10.41 3.54
C ARG A 215 -14.98 -9.43 2.71
N SER A 216 -15.64 -8.40 2.18
CA SER A 216 -14.97 -7.27 1.56
C SER A 216 -15.71 -5.98 1.85
N ALA A 217 -14.98 -4.87 1.80
CA ALA A 217 -15.56 -3.55 1.88
C ALA A 217 -14.72 -2.55 1.09
N VAL A 218 -15.41 -1.61 0.45
CA VAL A 218 -14.78 -0.37 -0.02
C VAL A 218 -14.82 0.64 1.12
N VAL A 219 -13.67 1.22 1.45
CA VAL A 219 -13.55 2.33 2.38
C VAL A 219 -13.25 3.60 1.60
N GLU A 220 -14.16 4.56 1.65
CA GLU A 220 -14.09 5.81 0.91
C GLU A 220 -14.31 7.00 1.85
N PHE A 221 -13.64 8.12 1.56
CA PHE A 221 -13.77 9.35 2.34
C PHE A 221 -14.62 10.33 1.56
N GLY A 222 -15.82 10.62 2.03
CA GLY A 222 -16.78 11.47 1.33
C GLY A 222 -17.62 12.23 2.35
N GLU A 223 -18.04 13.44 2.00
CA GLU A 223 -18.84 14.30 2.89
C GLU A 223 -18.16 14.60 4.24
N GLY A 224 -16.83 14.51 4.32
CA GLY A 224 -16.07 14.74 5.56
C GLY A 224 -16.18 13.59 6.56
N ARG A 225 -16.42 12.36 6.11
CA ARG A 225 -16.48 11.15 6.94
C ARG A 225 -15.91 9.94 6.22
N LEU A 226 -15.59 8.90 7.00
CA LEU A 226 -15.26 7.57 6.50
C LEU A 226 -16.56 6.82 6.20
N ASN A 227 -16.77 6.43 4.95
CA ASN A 227 -17.89 5.62 4.48
C ASN A 227 -17.41 4.19 4.20
N VAL A 228 -18.18 3.22 4.66
CA VAL A 228 -17.94 1.80 4.41
C VAL A 228 -19.04 1.30 3.48
N ILE A 229 -18.67 0.82 2.31
CA ILE A 229 -19.57 0.29 1.29
C ILE A 229 -19.33 -1.21 1.18
N ASP A 230 -20.39 -2.00 1.35
CA ASP A 230 -20.35 -3.44 1.05
C ASP A 230 -20.29 -3.63 -0.47
N ASP A 231 -19.10 -3.92 -0.98
CA ASP A 231 -18.83 -4.19 -2.38
C ASP A 231 -17.60 -5.10 -2.51
N ARG A 232 -17.48 -5.71 -3.68
CA ARG A 232 -16.39 -6.62 -4.06
C ARG A 232 -15.56 -6.07 -5.20
N TYR A 233 -15.96 -4.95 -5.79
CA TYR A 233 -15.31 -4.33 -6.93
C TYR A 233 -15.01 -2.88 -6.63
N LEU A 234 -13.85 -2.41 -7.08
CA LEU A 234 -13.46 -1.01 -6.96
C LEU A 234 -12.75 -0.55 -8.23
N THR A 235 -13.22 0.56 -8.79
CA THR A 235 -12.52 1.34 -9.82
C THR A 235 -12.51 2.80 -9.37
N ASN A 236 -12.12 3.74 -10.23
CA ASN A 236 -11.95 5.16 -9.88
C ASN A 236 -13.25 5.96 -9.88
N ILE A 237 -14.36 5.34 -9.50
CA ILE A 237 -15.65 5.99 -9.35
C ILE A 237 -15.93 6.27 -7.88
N THR A 238 -16.66 7.34 -7.59
CA THR A 238 -17.19 7.56 -6.24
C THR A 238 -18.19 6.44 -5.91
N MET A 239 -17.91 5.68 -4.86
CA MET A 239 -18.74 4.55 -4.44
C MET A 239 -19.79 4.96 -3.41
N THR A 240 -19.51 6.01 -2.63
CA THR A 240 -20.43 6.57 -1.64
C THR A 240 -21.67 7.11 -2.33
N GLY A 241 -22.85 6.58 -1.98
CA GLY A 241 -24.12 7.00 -2.55
C GLY A 241 -24.40 6.52 -3.98
N ALA A 242 -23.44 5.86 -4.65
CA ALA A 242 -23.66 5.29 -5.97
C ALA A 242 -24.54 4.03 -5.89
N ASP A 243 -25.65 4.05 -6.61
CA ASP A 243 -26.48 2.86 -6.78
C ASP A 243 -25.85 1.86 -7.78
N ARG A 244 -26.49 0.70 -7.93
CA ARG A 244 -25.99 -0.34 -8.84
C ARG A 244 -25.92 0.14 -10.30
N ALA A 245 -26.86 0.95 -10.76
CA ALA A 245 -26.90 1.41 -12.14
C ALA A 245 -25.75 2.40 -12.41
N ALA A 246 -25.50 3.31 -11.48
CA ALA A 246 -24.36 4.23 -11.52
C ALA A 246 -23.03 3.47 -11.55
N LYS A 247 -22.85 2.47 -10.68
CA LYS A 247 -21.63 1.64 -10.66
C LYS A 247 -21.44 0.89 -11.98
N LEU A 248 -22.50 0.26 -12.50
CA LEU A 248 -22.46 -0.46 -13.78
C LEU A 248 -22.33 0.46 -15.00
N SER A 249 -22.45 1.79 -14.86
CA SER A 249 -22.18 2.72 -15.96
C SER A 249 -20.68 2.82 -16.27
N ASP A 250 -19.80 2.59 -15.28
CA ASP A 250 -18.37 2.44 -15.51
C ASP A 250 -18.06 1.12 -16.22
N ALA A 251 -17.31 1.21 -17.33
CA ALA A 251 -17.03 0.08 -18.19
C ALA A 251 -16.14 -0.97 -17.51
N ARG A 252 -15.16 -0.55 -16.69
CA ARG A 252 -14.27 -1.48 -15.99
C ARG A 252 -14.98 -2.16 -14.83
N TYR A 253 -15.73 -1.41 -14.02
CA TYR A 253 -16.56 -1.95 -12.95
C TYR A 253 -17.53 -3.00 -13.49
N ARG A 254 -18.25 -2.69 -14.59
CA ARG A 254 -19.17 -3.63 -15.23
C ARG A 254 -18.48 -4.92 -15.66
N LYS A 255 -17.32 -4.83 -16.33
CA LYS A 255 -16.54 -6.00 -16.75
C LYS A 255 -16.09 -6.87 -15.56
N LEU A 256 -15.68 -6.25 -14.45
CA LEU A 256 -15.36 -6.98 -13.23
C LEU A 256 -16.58 -7.72 -12.69
N ALA A 257 -17.72 -7.04 -12.59
CA ALA A 257 -18.96 -7.60 -12.06
C ALA A 257 -19.53 -8.75 -12.91
N GLU A 258 -19.48 -8.62 -14.24
CA GLU A 258 -19.92 -9.66 -15.19
C GLU A 258 -18.90 -10.80 -15.32
N GLY A 259 -17.64 -10.53 -15.00
CA GLY A 259 -16.51 -11.44 -15.18
C GLY A 259 -16.24 -12.39 -14.02
N ALA A 260 -17.10 -12.47 -13.01
CA ALA A 260 -16.87 -13.22 -11.76
C ALA A 260 -16.42 -14.69 -11.95
N GLY A 261 -16.88 -15.35 -13.03
CA GLY A 261 -16.49 -16.72 -13.40
C GLY A 261 -15.23 -16.86 -14.26
N THR A 262 -14.57 -15.76 -14.62
CA THR A 262 -13.31 -15.75 -15.38
C THR A 262 -12.14 -16.01 -14.45
N GLU A 263 -11.11 -16.73 -14.88
CA GLU A 263 -9.85 -16.86 -14.11
C GLU A 263 -9.31 -15.47 -13.71
N ALA A 264 -8.78 -15.32 -12.50
CA ALA A 264 -8.49 -14.02 -11.90
C ALA A 264 -7.50 -13.17 -12.71
N MET A 265 -6.41 -13.76 -13.17
CA MET A 265 -5.40 -13.04 -13.96
C MET A 265 -5.94 -12.67 -15.35
N GLU A 266 -6.72 -13.55 -15.97
CA GLU A 266 -7.43 -13.26 -17.22
C GLU A 266 -8.49 -12.15 -17.04
N LEU A 267 -9.18 -12.09 -15.89
CA LEU A 267 -10.09 -11.00 -15.59
C LEU A 267 -9.35 -9.67 -15.49
N LEU A 268 -8.20 -9.64 -14.81
CA LEU A 268 -7.32 -8.47 -14.78
C LEU A 268 -6.86 -8.07 -16.17
N ARG A 269 -6.51 -9.03 -17.04
CA ARG A 269 -6.14 -8.77 -18.44
C ARG A 269 -7.25 -8.08 -19.23
N ARG A 270 -8.51 -8.45 -19.02
CA ARG A 270 -9.67 -7.87 -19.72
C ARG A 270 -10.00 -6.44 -19.32
N VAL A 271 -9.62 -6.04 -18.11
CA VAL A 271 -9.82 -4.68 -17.57
C VAL A 271 -8.53 -3.87 -17.49
N ALA A 272 -7.41 -4.43 -17.96
CA ALA A 272 -6.15 -3.73 -18.09
C ALA A 272 -6.26 -2.57 -19.08
N GLN A 273 -5.48 -1.54 -18.83
CA GLN A 273 -5.37 -0.34 -19.64
C GLN A 273 -3.96 -0.24 -20.20
N VAL A 274 -3.76 0.60 -21.21
CA VAL A 274 -2.43 0.78 -21.85
C VAL A 274 -1.34 1.13 -20.84
N HIS A 275 -1.70 1.79 -19.74
CA HIS A 275 -0.81 2.21 -18.66
C HIS A 275 -0.86 1.31 -17.41
N THR A 276 -1.45 0.10 -17.48
CA THR A 276 -1.35 -0.89 -16.39
C THR A 276 0.11 -1.26 -16.13
N ARG A 277 0.60 -0.94 -14.93
CA ARG A 277 1.98 -1.14 -14.50
C ARG A 277 2.19 -2.53 -13.95
N TRP A 278 1.31 -2.95 -13.06
CA TRP A 278 1.29 -4.32 -12.59
C TRP A 278 -0.14 -4.81 -12.38
N SER A 279 -0.26 -6.13 -12.53
CA SER A 279 -1.46 -6.91 -12.26
C SER A 279 -1.10 -7.97 -11.24
N VAL A 280 -1.76 -7.97 -10.10
CA VAL A 280 -1.48 -8.92 -9.01
C VAL A 280 -2.75 -9.63 -8.59
N VAL A 281 -2.67 -10.94 -8.41
CA VAL A 281 -3.70 -11.78 -7.80
C VAL A 281 -3.13 -12.38 -6.53
N TYR A 282 -3.69 -12.01 -5.38
CA TYR A 282 -3.38 -12.60 -4.08
C TYR A 282 -4.30 -13.79 -3.83
N ASP A 283 -3.72 -14.93 -3.47
CA ASP A 283 -4.41 -16.10 -2.94
C ASP A 283 -4.39 -16.05 -1.41
N GLN A 284 -5.55 -15.81 -0.83
CA GLN A 284 -5.74 -15.61 0.61
C GLN A 284 -5.66 -16.90 1.40
N ASP A 285 -5.86 -18.06 0.75
CA ASP A 285 -5.85 -19.37 1.39
C ASP A 285 -4.43 -19.95 1.42
N ASP A 286 -3.73 -19.89 0.28
CA ASP A 286 -2.37 -20.41 0.12
C ASP A 286 -1.28 -19.40 0.50
N LEU A 287 -1.67 -18.15 0.76
CA LEU A 287 -0.79 -17.01 1.07
C LEU A 287 0.27 -16.79 -0.03
N THR A 288 -0.18 -16.80 -1.28
CA THR A 288 0.65 -16.55 -2.46
C THR A 288 0.15 -15.36 -3.26
N ALA A 289 0.97 -14.87 -4.19
CA ALA A 289 0.60 -13.84 -5.14
C ALA A 289 1.19 -14.17 -6.51
N ARG A 290 0.36 -14.03 -7.56
CA ARG A 290 0.80 -14.07 -8.97
C ARG A 290 0.85 -12.65 -9.49
N LEU A 291 1.99 -12.25 -10.06
CA LEU A 291 2.25 -10.88 -10.51
C LEU A 291 2.65 -10.85 -11.99
N VAL A 292 2.05 -9.94 -12.75
CA VAL A 292 2.43 -9.60 -14.11
C VAL A 292 2.81 -8.12 -14.15
N THR A 293 3.91 -7.78 -14.82
CA THR A 293 4.37 -6.39 -14.98
C THR A 293 4.35 -5.95 -16.43
N ALA A 294 4.02 -4.67 -16.67
CA ALA A 294 3.93 -4.06 -18.00
C ALA A 294 3.11 -4.89 -19.00
N GLN A 295 2.05 -5.57 -18.54
CA GLN A 295 1.18 -6.40 -19.37
C GLN A 295 1.92 -7.51 -20.15
N LYS A 296 3.08 -7.95 -19.67
CA LYS A 296 3.79 -9.13 -20.18
C LYS A 296 3.12 -10.41 -19.66
N TRP A 297 1.88 -10.69 -20.11
CA TRP A 297 1.03 -11.76 -19.58
C TRP A 297 1.61 -13.17 -19.69
N ASP A 298 2.64 -13.35 -20.50
CA ASP A 298 3.44 -14.57 -20.65
C ASP A 298 4.53 -14.72 -19.58
N ARG A 299 4.84 -13.67 -18.82
CA ARG A 299 5.81 -13.63 -17.73
C ARG A 299 5.10 -13.37 -16.40
N VAL A 300 4.73 -14.46 -15.74
CA VAL A 300 4.14 -14.44 -14.40
C VAL A 300 5.23 -14.65 -13.36
N HIS A 301 5.25 -13.82 -12.33
CA HIS A 301 6.09 -13.97 -11.15
C HIS A 301 5.25 -14.55 -10.01
N ASP A 302 5.65 -15.71 -9.50
CA ASP A 302 5.04 -16.31 -8.31
C ASP A 302 5.78 -15.83 -7.06
N VAL A 303 5.03 -15.25 -6.14
CA VAL A 303 5.53 -14.73 -4.88
C VAL A 303 4.80 -15.45 -3.75
N ARG A 304 5.54 -15.98 -2.79
CA ARG A 304 4.96 -16.61 -1.60
C ARG A 304 5.22 -15.70 -0.41
N LEU A 305 4.21 -15.50 0.43
CA LEU A 305 4.44 -14.96 1.75
C LEU A 305 5.29 -15.99 2.50
N SER A 306 6.55 -15.65 2.76
CA SER A 306 7.42 -16.48 3.59
C SER A 306 6.84 -16.51 5.00
N ALA A 307 6.04 -17.53 5.30
CA ALA A 307 5.66 -17.84 6.66
C ALA A 307 6.94 -17.98 7.47
N ALA A 308 7.01 -17.32 8.62
CA ALA A 308 8.16 -17.36 9.51
C ALA A 308 8.67 -18.80 9.63
N GLY A 309 9.96 -18.99 9.35
CA GLY A 309 10.61 -20.28 9.42
C GLY A 309 10.27 -20.96 10.74
N GLY A 310 9.64 -22.13 10.66
CA GLY A 310 9.65 -23.10 11.74
C GLY A 310 11.11 -23.31 12.13
N SER A 311 11.47 -22.77 13.27
CA SER A 311 12.73 -23.09 13.94
C SER A 311 12.59 -24.52 14.43
N GLY A 312 13.06 -25.46 13.61
CA GLY A 312 13.59 -26.72 14.12
C GLY A 312 14.97 -26.51 14.71
#